data_AF-A0A843AQ18-F1
#
_entry.id   AF-A0A843AQ18-F1
#
_cell.length_a   1.000
_cell.length_b   1.000
_cell.length_c   1.000
_cell.angle_alpha   90.00
_cell.angle_beta   90.00
_cell.angle_gamma   90.00
#
_symmetry.space_group_name_H-M   'P 1'
#
loop_
_entity.id
_entity.type
_entity.pdbx_description
1 polymer ?
#
loop_
_entity_poly.entity_id
_entity_poly.type
_entity_poly.pdbx_seq_one_letter_code
_entity_poly.pdbx_strand_id
1 'polypeptide(L)'
;MEHISKFGIGAVAFLGAVQAALRTYFGLSGAGLLGAAARDQVLALIETPVSNEMLVIIAPFLILGLAGAAATASLAMGRQWGVQATVAVSVATIVYDMYAALTVQSSAVIGLVVPVITITYLAIKRSEALRTAGARA
;
A
#
# COMPACT_ATOMS: atom_id res chain seq x y z
N MET A 1 -16.83 13.46 -14.61
CA MET A 1 -16.23 12.52 -13.62
C MET A 1 -17.18 12.37 -12.42
N GLU A 2 -18.47 12.10 -12.66
CA GLU A 2 -19.48 12.09 -11.60
C GLU A 2 -19.89 10.66 -11.24
N HIS A 3 -19.96 10.40 -9.94
CA HIS A 3 -20.43 9.18 -9.28
C HIS A 3 -19.49 7.96 -9.19
N ILE A 4 -18.21 8.16 -8.89
CA ILE A 4 -17.56 7.18 -8.01
C ILE A 4 -18.21 7.34 -6.63
N SER A 5 -18.75 6.27 -6.04
CA SER A 5 -19.47 6.41 -4.76
C SER A 5 -18.53 6.99 -3.71
N LYS A 6 -18.89 8.14 -3.13
CA LYS A 6 -18.08 8.85 -2.12
C LYS A 6 -17.71 7.91 -0.96
N PHE A 7 -18.61 6.99 -0.64
CA PHE A 7 -18.40 5.94 0.36
C PHE A 7 -17.27 4.98 -0.02
N GLY A 8 -17.22 4.47 -1.25
CA GLY A 8 -16.19 3.50 -1.65
C GLY A 8 -14.80 4.11 -1.79
N ILE A 9 -14.69 5.35 -2.27
CA ILE A 9 -13.41 6.09 -2.22
C ILE A 9 -12.97 6.29 -0.76
N GLY A 10 -13.89 6.69 0.13
CA GLY A 10 -13.59 6.87 1.55
C GLY A 10 -13.09 5.58 2.21
N ALA A 11 -13.71 4.44 1.92
CA ALA A 11 -13.29 3.14 2.43
C ALA A 11 -11.90 2.73 1.92
N VAL A 12 -11.64 2.87 0.61
CA VAL A 12 -10.33 2.60 0.02
C VAL A 12 -9.27 3.52 0.61
N ALA A 13 -9.59 4.80 0.79
CA ALA A 13 -8.68 5.74 1.41
C ALA A 13 -8.39 5.37 2.87
N PHE A 14 -9.39 4.99 3.65
CA PHE A 14 -9.17 4.55 5.02
C PHE A 14 -8.27 3.32 5.10
N LEU A 15 -8.54 2.29 4.29
CA LEU A 15 -7.70 1.09 4.23
C LEU A 15 -6.26 1.42 3.81
N GLY A 16 -6.09 2.28 2.80
CA GLY A 16 -4.78 2.75 2.36
C GLY A 16 -4.03 3.50 3.46
N ALA A 17 -4.72 4.30 4.28
CA ALA A 17 -4.12 5.03 5.38
C ALA A 17 -3.65 4.09 6.50
N VAL A 18 -4.48 3.12 6.88
CA VAL A 18 -4.11 2.08 7.87
C VAL A 18 -2.89 1.31 7.37
N GLN A 19 -2.89 0.92 6.11
CA GLN A 19 -1.79 0.16 5.53
C GLN A 19 -0.49 0.97 5.46
N ALA A 20 -0.57 2.24 5.07
CA ALA A 20 0.55 3.16 5.06
C ALA A 20 1.14 3.38 6.47
N ALA A 21 0.26 3.53 7.48
CA ALA A 21 0.67 3.69 8.87
C ALA A 21 1.38 2.44 9.39
N LEU A 22 0.83 1.25 9.14
CA LEU A 22 1.45 -0.02 9.52
C LEU A 22 2.84 -0.16 8.88
N ARG A 23 2.98 0.13 7.58
CA ARG A 23 4.28 0.05 6.92
C ARG A 23 5.31 1.02 7.47
N THR A 24 4.88 2.25 7.72
CA THR A 24 5.75 3.27 8.32
C THR A 24 6.19 2.83 9.72
N TYR A 25 5.26 2.29 10.52
CA TYR A 25 5.58 1.73 11.84
C TYR A 25 6.61 0.59 11.75
N PHE A 26 6.40 -0.37 10.86
CA PHE A 26 7.35 -1.47 10.63
C PHE A 26 8.74 -0.96 10.22
N GLY A 27 8.80 0.00 9.30
CA GLY A 27 10.06 0.62 8.89
C GLY A 27 10.76 1.36 10.04
N LEU A 28 10.04 2.16 10.82
CA LEU A 28 10.61 2.89 11.95
C LEU A 28 11.07 1.94 13.08
N SER A 29 10.29 0.89 13.36
CA SER A 29 10.67 -0.17 14.31
C SER A 29 11.92 -0.91 13.85
N GLY A 30 11.98 -1.34 12.58
CA GLY A 30 13.16 -2.02 12.02
C GLY A 30 14.41 -1.14 12.03
N ALA A 31 14.26 0.17 11.82
CA ALA A 31 15.34 1.15 11.94
C ALA A 31 15.83 1.37 13.39
N GLY A 32 15.14 0.81 14.39
CA GLY A 32 15.44 1.02 15.81
C GLY A 32 15.00 2.38 16.35
N LEU A 33 14.29 3.19 15.57
CA LEU A 33 13.82 4.52 15.97
C LEU A 33 12.71 4.48 17.01
N LEU A 34 12.02 3.34 17.13
CA LEU A 34 10.99 3.08 18.15
C LEU A 34 11.51 2.27 19.34
N GLY A 35 12.84 2.07 19.44
CA GLY A 35 13.50 1.36 20.52
C GLY A 35 13.90 -0.08 20.17
N ALA A 36 14.79 -0.65 21.00
CA ALA A 36 15.37 -1.97 20.76
C ALA A 36 14.33 -3.10 20.77
N ALA A 37 13.38 -3.07 21.72
CA ALA A 37 12.33 -4.10 21.80
C ALA A 37 11.45 -4.15 20.53
N ALA A 38 11.11 -2.99 19.94
CA ALA A 38 10.33 -2.93 18.71
C ALA A 38 11.13 -3.44 17.50
N ARG A 39 12.44 -3.15 17.47
CA ARG A 39 13.35 -3.68 16.45
C ARG A 39 13.42 -5.21 16.52
N ASP A 40 13.64 -5.76 17.71
CA ASP A 40 13.77 -7.21 17.91
C ASP A 40 12.49 -7.95 17.50
N GLN A 41 11.32 -7.36 17.75
CA GLN A 41 10.03 -7.90 17.27
C GLN A 41 9.94 -7.95 15.75
N VAL A 42 10.39 -6.91 15.04
CA VAL A 42 10.38 -6.89 13.57
C VAL A 42 11.39 -7.89 13.02
N LEU A 43 12.59 -7.96 13.59
CA LEU A 43 13.61 -8.90 13.14
C LEU A 43 13.23 -10.36 13.42
N ALA A 44 12.48 -10.63 14.49
CA ALA A 44 11.95 -11.96 14.79
C ALA A 44 10.94 -12.47 13.76
N LEU A 45 10.36 -11.58 12.94
CA LEU A 45 9.46 -11.96 11.86
C LEU A 45 10.20 -12.36 10.57
N ILE A 46 11.50 -12.06 10.47
CA ILE A 46 12.32 -12.44 9.33
C ILE A 46 12.63 -13.93 9.44
N GLU A 47 12.13 -14.70 8.47
CA GLU A 47 12.29 -16.16 8.45
C GLU A 47 13.63 -16.56 7.82
N THR A 48 14.12 -15.76 6.86
CA THR A 48 15.36 -16.05 6.13
C THR A 48 16.40 -14.96 6.35
N PRO A 49 17.68 -15.30 6.60
CA PRO A 49 18.73 -14.30 6.81
C PRO A 49 18.88 -13.38 5.61
N VAL A 50 18.79 -12.07 5.84
CA VAL A 50 18.98 -11.05 4.81
C VAL A 50 20.35 -10.37 4.98
N SER A 51 21.05 -10.14 3.87
CA SER A 51 22.39 -9.54 3.89
C SER A 51 22.40 -8.07 4.32
N ASN A 52 21.29 -7.36 4.08
CA ASN A 52 21.13 -5.95 4.43
C ASN A 52 19.65 -5.64 4.73
N GLU A 53 19.29 -5.70 6.01
CA GLU A 53 17.94 -5.38 6.52
C GLU A 53 17.48 -3.97 6.11
N MET A 54 18.42 -3.03 6.00
CA MET A 54 18.10 -1.65 5.65
C MET A 54 17.55 -1.54 4.24
N LEU A 55 18.23 -2.17 3.27
CA LEU A 55 17.83 -2.11 1.86
C LEU A 55 16.66 -3.03 1.53
N VAL A 56 16.60 -4.19 2.19
CA VAL A 56 15.63 -5.23 1.86
C VAL A 56 14.30 -5.02 2.57
N ILE A 57 14.31 -4.43 3.76
CA ILE A 57 13.12 -4.33 4.63
C ILE A 57 12.85 -2.87 4.98
N ILE A 58 13.74 -2.24 5.73
CA ILE A 58 13.45 -0.95 6.38
C ILE A 58 13.11 0.15 5.36
N ALA A 59 13.96 0.36 4.35
CA ALA A 59 13.77 1.40 3.37
C ALA A 59 12.51 1.17 2.51
N PRO A 60 12.25 -0.02 1.94
CA PRO A 60 11.01 -0.29 1.23
C PRO A 60 9.75 -0.05 2.07
N PHE A 61 9.71 -0.51 3.33
CA PHE A 61 8.57 -0.29 4.21
C PHE A 61 8.33 1.20 4.48
N LEU A 62 9.39 1.99 4.72
CA LEU A 62 9.27 3.44 4.90
C LEU A 62 8.83 4.16 3.61
N ILE A 63 9.45 3.83 2.47
CA ILE A 63 9.15 4.45 1.18
C ILE A 63 7.69 4.18 0.79
N LEU A 64 7.26 2.91 0.84
CA LEU A 64 5.89 2.52 0.53
C LEU A 64 4.89 3.05 1.56
N GLY A 65 5.27 3.12 2.84
CA GLY A 65 4.46 3.72 3.88
C GLY A 65 4.18 5.21 3.63
N LEU A 66 5.22 6.00 3.41
CA LEU A 66 5.10 7.44 3.17
C LEU A 66 4.43 7.74 1.82
N ALA A 67 4.82 7.02 0.75
CA ALA A 67 4.18 7.17 -0.56
C ALA A 67 2.71 6.77 -0.50
N GLY A 68 2.38 5.70 0.22
CA GLY A 68 1.00 5.24 0.46
C GLY A 68 0.17 6.27 1.21
N ALA A 69 0.72 6.90 2.24
CA ALA A 69 0.05 7.98 2.97
C ALA A 69 -0.25 9.16 2.04
N ALA A 70 0.74 9.60 1.25
CA ALA A 70 0.57 10.71 0.31
C ALA A 70 -0.46 10.40 -0.79
N ALA A 71 -0.38 9.21 -1.39
CA ALA A 71 -1.32 8.75 -2.41
C ALA A 71 -2.75 8.69 -1.87
N THR A 72 -2.92 8.08 -0.70
CA THR A 72 -4.21 7.96 -0.02
C THR A 72 -4.81 9.32 0.35
N ALA A 73 -4.02 10.23 0.90
CA ALA A 73 -4.48 11.59 1.22
C ALA A 73 -4.92 12.33 -0.04
N SER A 74 -4.17 12.21 -1.13
CA SER A 74 -4.52 12.83 -2.40
C SER A 74 -5.82 12.26 -3.01
N LEU A 75 -6.06 10.95 -2.85
CA LEU A 75 -7.29 10.29 -3.25
C LEU A 75 -8.49 10.77 -2.41
N ALA A 76 -8.32 10.86 -1.09
CA ALA A 76 -9.35 11.37 -0.17
C ALA A 76 -9.72 12.84 -0.45
N MET A 77 -8.74 13.66 -0.84
CA MET A 77 -8.93 15.05 -1.23
C MET A 77 -9.50 15.21 -2.65
N GLY A 78 -9.73 14.12 -3.39
CA GLY A 78 -10.23 14.19 -4.77
C GLY A 78 -9.26 14.87 -5.75
N ARG A 79 -7.95 14.85 -5.47
CA ARG A 79 -6.94 15.46 -6.35
C ARG A 79 -6.84 14.69 -7.66
N GLN A 80 -6.57 15.40 -8.75
CA GLN A 80 -6.53 14.84 -10.12
C GLN A 80 -5.54 13.69 -10.27
N TRP A 81 -4.41 13.73 -9.54
CA TRP A 81 -3.37 12.70 -9.58
C TRP A 81 -3.59 11.56 -8.57
N GLY A 82 -4.58 11.67 -7.67
CA GLY A 82 -4.69 10.76 -6.52
C GLY A 82 -5.00 9.33 -6.91
N VAL A 83 -5.88 9.11 -7.90
CA VAL A 83 -6.15 7.76 -8.43
C VAL A 83 -4.89 7.13 -9.02
N GLN A 84 -4.11 7.89 -9.80
CA GLN A 84 -2.91 7.38 -10.46
C GLN A 84 -1.81 7.04 -9.45
N ALA A 85 -1.58 7.91 -8.46
CA ALA A 85 -0.64 7.62 -7.39
C ALA A 85 -1.05 6.42 -6.53
N THR A 86 -2.34 6.30 -6.18
CA THR A 86 -2.83 5.13 -5.43
C THR A 86 -2.61 3.84 -6.21
N VAL A 87 -2.87 3.83 -7.53
CA VAL A 87 -2.60 2.66 -8.37
C VAL A 87 -1.10 2.36 -8.41
N ALA A 88 -0.26 3.35 -8.67
CA ALA A 88 1.19 3.16 -8.76
C ALA A 88 1.79 2.60 -7.46
N VAL A 89 1.42 3.18 -6.30
CA VAL A 89 1.88 2.70 -4.99
C VAL A 89 1.32 1.31 -4.69
N SER A 90 0.07 1.02 -5.05
CA SER A 90 -0.52 -0.31 -4.85
C SER A 90 0.21 -1.38 -5.68
N VAL A 91 0.58 -1.07 -6.93
CA VAL A 91 1.37 -1.99 -7.77
C VAL A 91 2.76 -2.22 -7.16
N ALA A 92 3.45 -1.14 -6.80
CA ALA A 92 4.78 -1.24 -6.17
C ALA A 92 4.73 -2.06 -4.86
N THR A 93 3.66 -1.87 -4.09
CA THR A 93 3.39 -2.63 -2.86
C THR A 93 3.21 -4.12 -3.16
N ILE A 94 2.39 -4.47 -4.15
CA ILE A 94 2.16 -5.87 -4.53
C ILE A 94 3.46 -6.54 -4.96
N VAL A 95 4.24 -5.88 -5.81
CA VAL A 95 5.51 -6.41 -6.29
C VAL A 95 6.49 -6.65 -5.13
N TYR A 96 6.62 -5.67 -4.24
CA TYR A 96 7.50 -5.78 -3.08
C TYR A 96 7.05 -6.87 -2.10
N ASP A 97 5.77 -6.90 -1.75
CA ASP A 97 5.24 -7.88 -0.79
C ASP A 97 5.31 -9.31 -1.36
N MET A 98 5.14 -9.50 -2.67
CA MET A 98 5.39 -10.79 -3.32
C MET A 98 6.87 -11.19 -3.25
N TYR A 99 7.78 -10.26 -3.51
CA TYR A 99 9.21 -10.50 -3.34
C TYR A 99 9.54 -10.87 -1.88
N ALA A 100 9.05 -10.10 -0.91
CA ALA A 100 9.27 -10.34 0.51
C ALA A 100 8.66 -11.68 0.97
N ALA A 101 7.47 -12.04 0.48
CA ALA A 101 6.82 -13.32 0.77
C ALA A 101 7.66 -14.52 0.31
N LEU A 102 8.36 -14.38 -0.81
CA LEU A 102 9.15 -15.47 -1.39
C LEU A 102 10.58 -15.54 -0.84
N THR A 103 11.11 -14.45 -0.29
CA THR A 103 12.55 -14.31 -0.01
C THR A 103 12.92 -13.81 1.38
N VAL A 104 11.95 -13.37 2.19
CA VAL A 104 12.19 -12.76 3.51
C VAL A 104 11.29 -13.36 4.59
N GLN A 105 9.98 -13.34 4.36
CA GLN A 105 8.97 -13.69 5.36
C GLN A 105 7.64 -14.03 4.66
N SER A 106 7.20 -15.28 4.81
CA SER A 106 5.97 -15.78 4.19
C SER A 106 4.71 -14.98 4.54
N SER A 107 4.63 -14.43 5.75
CA SER A 107 3.49 -13.61 6.20
C SER A 107 3.38 -12.23 5.53
N ALA A 108 4.37 -11.81 4.73
CA ALA A 108 4.28 -10.61 3.89
C ALA A 108 3.10 -10.67 2.88
N VAL A 109 2.58 -11.86 2.57
CA VAL A 109 1.37 -12.05 1.74
C VAL A 109 0.16 -11.29 2.28
N ILE A 110 0.05 -11.09 3.60
CA ILE A 110 -1.04 -10.31 4.22
C ILE A 110 -1.01 -8.85 3.73
N GLY A 111 0.18 -8.32 3.43
CA GLY A 111 0.37 -6.98 2.89
C GLY A 111 -0.28 -6.76 1.51
N LEU A 112 -0.59 -7.83 0.78
CA LEU A 112 -1.20 -7.78 -0.55
C LEU A 112 -2.70 -7.45 -0.53
N VAL A 113 -3.39 -7.70 0.60
CA VAL A 113 -4.86 -7.67 0.64
C VAL A 113 -5.41 -6.28 0.27
N VAL A 114 -4.96 -5.24 0.97
CA VAL A 114 -5.43 -3.86 0.74
C VAL A 114 -5.10 -3.32 -0.66
N PRO A 115 -3.87 -3.45 -1.22
CA PRO A 115 -3.55 -2.89 -2.53
C PRO A 115 -4.28 -3.64 -3.66
N VAL A 116 -4.50 -4.96 -3.51
CA VAL A 116 -5.31 -5.73 -4.46
C VAL A 116 -6.77 -5.26 -4.44
N ILE A 117 -7.38 -5.11 -3.26
CA ILE A 117 -8.74 -4.57 -3.11
C ILE A 117 -8.83 -3.17 -3.74
N THR A 118 -7.84 -2.33 -3.46
CA THR A 118 -7.75 -0.95 -3.94
C THR A 118 -7.72 -0.87 -5.46
N ILE A 119 -6.80 -1.60 -6.11
CA ILE A 119 -6.71 -1.63 -7.59
C ILE A 119 -7.99 -2.20 -8.19
N THR A 120 -8.50 -3.30 -7.62
CA THR A 120 -9.72 -3.96 -8.13
C THR A 120 -10.90 -3.00 -8.11
N TYR A 121 -11.11 -2.30 -6.99
CA TYR A 121 -12.18 -1.32 -6.87
C TYR A 121 -12.06 -0.19 -7.89
N LEU A 122 -10.85 0.39 -8.04
CA LEU A 122 -10.61 1.48 -8.98
C LEU A 122 -10.78 1.02 -10.45
N ALA A 123 -10.37 -0.21 -10.78
CA ALA A 123 -10.52 -0.78 -12.11
C ALA A 123 -12.00 -1.02 -12.47
N ILE A 124 -12.80 -1.54 -11.54
CA ILE A 124 -14.25 -1.72 -11.72
C ILE A 124 -14.90 -0.36 -12.00
N LYS A 125 -14.61 0.65 -11.17
CA LYS A 125 -15.21 1.99 -11.33
C LYS A 125 -14.81 2.67 -12.63
N ARG A 126 -13.56 2.50 -13.09
CA ARG A 126 -13.12 2.98 -14.40
C ARG A 126 -13.89 2.29 -15.53
N SER A 127 -14.09 0.98 -15.44
CA SER A 127 -14.79 0.19 -16.46
C SER A 127 -16.27 0.57 -16.55
N GLU A 128 -16.94 0.79 -15.42
CA GLU A 128 -18.30 1.32 -15.36
C GLU A 128 -18.40 2.68 -16.06
N ALA A 129 -17.48 3.61 -15.74
CA ALA A 129 -17.47 4.94 -16.35
C ALA A 129 -17.31 4.91 -17.88
N LEU A 130 -16.42 4.05 -18.40
CA LEU A 130 -16.23 3.86 -19.84
C LEU A 130 -17.46 3.25 -20.52
N ARG A 131 -18.12 2.26 -19.89
CA ARG A 131 -19.36 1.66 -20.41
C ARG A 131 -20.49 2.68 -20.51
N THR A 132 -20.67 3.53 -19.49
CA THR A 132 -21.69 4.58 -19.51
C THR A 132 -21.40 5.64 -20.57
N ALA A 133 -20.13 5.98 -20.80
CA ALA A 133 -19.75 6.92 -21.86
C ALA A 133 -20.00 6.33 -23.27
N GLY A 134 -19.64 5.06 -23.49
CA GLY A 134 -19.89 4.39 -24.77
C GLY A 134 -21.37 4.13 -25.07
N ALA A 135 -22.21 3.95 -24.05
CA ALA A 135 -23.67 3.81 -24.22
C ALA A 135 -24.40 5.15 -24.51
N ARG A 136 -23.71 6.29 -24.38
CA ARG A 136 -24.25 7.63 -24.61
C ARG A 136 -23.74 8.28 -25.91
N ALA A 137 -22.81 7.62 -26.61
CA ALA A 137 -22.27 8.02 -27.90
C ALA A 137 -23.03 7.34 -29.04
#